data_AF-A0A2M8L5T0-F1
#
_entry.id   AF-A0A2M8L5T0-F1
#
_cell.length_a   1.000
_cell.length_b   1.000
_cell.length_c   1.000
_cell.angle_alpha   90.00
_cell.angle_beta   90.00
_cell.angle_gamma   90.00
#
_symmetry.space_group_name_H-M   'P 1'
#
loop_
_entity.id
_entity.type
_entity.pdbx_description
1 polymer ?
#
loop_
_entity_poly.entity_id
_entity_poly.type
_entity_poly.pdbx_seq_one_letter_code
_entity_poly.pdbx_strand_id
1 'polypeptide(L)'
;MNKLIFLLKRPKIVIVAGGAKETAKEAISQVLKTHFKVGKEILIYESDLKNTEDLKFFIKHSRLPILVVTHVGEYHPDKEFFAGDLSQITETVKLAETLPSHACLILNFDDETVREIKNKSKAHPLTFGFGIRADIKASDLVLTKEGTNFKI
;
A
#
# COMPACT_ATOMS: atom_id res chain seq x y z
N MET A 1 -10.29 16.99 -4.57
CA MET A 1 -10.75 17.16 -5.97
C MET A 1 -12.18 16.63 -6.07
N ASN A 2 -13.10 17.32 -6.74
CA ASN A 2 -14.48 16.83 -6.86
C ASN A 2 -14.58 15.62 -7.82
N LYS A 3 -15.68 14.85 -7.74
CA LYS A 3 -15.87 13.63 -8.55
C LYS A 3 -15.94 13.92 -10.06
N LEU A 4 -16.48 15.07 -10.48
CA LEU A 4 -16.56 15.44 -11.90
C LEU A 4 -15.17 15.65 -12.53
N ILE A 5 -14.31 16.44 -11.88
CA ILE A 5 -12.93 16.67 -12.33
C ILE A 5 -12.13 15.36 -12.28
N PHE A 6 -12.40 14.50 -11.29
CA PHE A 6 -11.78 13.18 -11.21
C PHE A 6 -12.10 12.34 -12.45
N LEU A 7 -13.37 12.27 -12.86
CA LEU A 7 -13.79 11.50 -14.05
C LEU A 7 -13.14 12.02 -15.34
N LEU A 8 -12.98 13.34 -15.45
CA LEU A 8 -12.36 13.97 -16.61
C LEU A 8 -10.84 13.72 -16.66
N LYS A 9 -10.15 13.87 -15.53
CA LYS A 9 -8.67 13.79 -15.48
C LYS A 9 -8.14 12.38 -15.28
N ARG A 10 -8.94 11.48 -14.69
CA ARG A 10 -8.58 10.10 -14.35
C ARG A 10 -7.17 10.01 -13.72
N PRO A 11 -6.90 10.72 -12.62
CA PRO A 11 -5.56 10.74 -12.04
C PRO A 11 -5.12 9.34 -11.61
N LYS A 12 -3.82 9.16 -11.41
CA LYS A 12 -3.30 7.98 -10.72
C LYS A 12 -3.70 8.05 -9.25
N ILE A 13 -3.96 6.91 -8.61
CA ILE A 13 -4.23 6.88 -7.17
C ILE A 13 -3.31 5.87 -6.48
N VAL A 14 -2.85 6.24 -5.29
CA VAL A 14 -2.16 5.37 -4.35
C VAL A 14 -2.99 5.31 -3.10
N ILE A 15 -3.37 4.12 -2.67
CA ILE A 15 -4.07 3.86 -1.42
C ILE A 15 -3.09 3.10 -0.54
N VAL A 16 -2.83 3.60 0.67
CA VAL A 16 -1.91 2.98 1.63
C VAL A 16 -2.70 2.47 2.83
N ALA A 17 -2.52 1.20 3.15
CA ALA A 17 -3.18 0.49 4.24
C ALA A 17 -2.18 -0.27 5.14
N GLY A 18 -2.68 -0.74 6.28
CA GLY A 18 -1.90 -1.44 7.31
C GLY A 18 -1.34 -0.51 8.38
N GLY A 19 -0.60 -1.09 9.33
CA GLY A 19 -0.15 -0.40 10.56
C GLY A 19 0.77 0.79 10.32
N ALA A 20 1.57 0.78 9.24
CA ALA A 20 2.51 1.88 8.91
C ALA A 20 1.98 2.85 7.85
N LYS A 21 0.66 2.90 7.62
CA LYS A 21 0.05 3.65 6.50
C LYS A 21 0.39 5.15 6.46
N GLU A 22 0.47 5.81 7.62
CA GLU A 22 0.76 7.25 7.72
C GLU A 22 2.19 7.55 7.27
N THR A 23 3.19 6.93 7.92
CA THR A 23 4.61 7.08 7.57
C THR A 23 4.88 6.66 6.12
N ALA A 24 4.28 5.57 5.65
CA ALA A 24 4.45 5.11 4.28
C ALA A 24 3.87 6.11 3.26
N LYS A 25 2.68 6.67 3.50
CA LYS A 25 2.09 7.73 2.65
C LYS A 25 3.01 8.95 2.59
N GLU A 26 3.57 9.38 3.71
CA GLU A 26 4.49 10.51 3.75
C GLU A 26 5.75 10.23 2.92
N ALA A 27 6.41 9.10 3.14
CA ALA A 27 7.60 8.70 2.37
C ALA A 27 7.31 8.63 0.87
N ILE A 28 6.20 7.98 0.48
CA ILE A 28 5.76 7.90 -0.92
C ILE A 28 5.52 9.30 -1.50
N SER A 29 4.86 10.19 -0.75
CA SER A 29 4.60 11.56 -1.18
C SER A 29 5.89 12.37 -1.39
N GLN A 30 6.88 12.22 -0.49
CA GLN A 30 8.17 12.90 -0.58
C GLN A 30 8.96 12.51 -1.84
N VAL A 31 8.89 11.24 -2.24
CA VAL A 31 9.51 10.76 -3.49
C VAL A 31 8.70 11.25 -4.70
N LEU A 32 7.39 11.02 -4.71
CA LEU A 32 6.55 11.27 -5.88
C LEU A 32 6.39 12.75 -6.23
N LYS A 33 6.47 13.67 -5.25
CA LYS A 33 6.37 15.12 -5.51
C LYS A 33 7.49 15.65 -6.42
N THR A 34 8.60 14.93 -6.53
CA THR A 34 9.71 15.30 -7.42
C THR A 34 9.42 14.98 -8.90
N HIS A 35 8.46 14.11 -9.17
CA HIS A 35 8.12 13.63 -10.51
C HIS A 35 6.66 13.93 -10.93
N PHE A 36 5.77 14.17 -9.97
CA PHE A 36 4.33 14.38 -10.22
C PHE A 36 3.76 15.53 -9.39
N LYS A 37 2.73 16.20 -9.93
CA LYS A 37 1.90 17.14 -9.16
C LYS A 37 0.97 16.36 -8.23
N VAL A 38 1.45 16.04 -7.03
CA VAL A 38 0.66 15.42 -5.97
C VAL A 38 -0.58 16.28 -5.67
N GLY A 39 -1.75 15.65 -5.57
CA GLY A 39 -3.04 16.32 -5.44
C GLY A 39 -3.71 16.70 -6.76
N LYS A 40 -3.03 16.54 -7.90
CA LYS A 40 -3.59 16.79 -9.25
C LYS A 40 -3.42 15.60 -10.19
N GLU A 41 -2.19 15.14 -10.39
CA GLU A 41 -1.87 14.03 -11.31
C GLU A 41 -1.86 12.68 -10.62
N ILE A 42 -1.46 12.68 -9.34
CA ILE A 42 -1.46 11.53 -8.44
C ILE A 42 -2.12 11.95 -7.13
N LEU A 43 -3.05 11.13 -6.66
CA LEU A 43 -3.68 11.29 -5.35
C LEU A 43 -3.21 10.16 -4.44
N ILE A 44 -2.83 10.49 -3.21
CA ILE A 44 -2.34 9.53 -2.23
C ILE A 44 -3.28 9.57 -1.04
N TYR A 45 -3.85 8.42 -0.69
CA TYR A 45 -4.79 8.24 0.38
C TYR A 45 -4.22 7.26 1.41
N GLU A 46 -4.38 7.57 2.68
CA GLU A 46 -4.31 6.55 3.73
C GLU A 46 -5.71 6.00 3.99
N SER A 47 -5.81 4.73 4.36
CA SER A 47 -7.11 4.17 4.69
C SER A 47 -7.00 3.02 5.67
N ASP A 48 -7.88 3.03 6.67
CA ASP A 48 -8.19 1.86 7.51
C ASP A 48 -9.14 0.87 6.83
N LEU A 49 -9.51 1.14 5.57
CA LEU A 49 -10.38 0.32 4.74
C LEU A 49 -11.78 0.10 5.33
N LYS A 50 -12.19 0.97 6.26
CA LYS A 50 -13.58 1.10 6.70
C LYS A 50 -14.34 1.96 5.69
N ASN A 51 -15.56 1.57 5.36
CA ASN A 51 -16.46 2.31 4.43
C ASN A 51 -15.81 2.64 3.07
N THR A 52 -15.46 1.60 2.31
CA THR A 52 -14.69 1.70 1.05
C THR A 52 -15.47 2.22 -0.17
N GLU A 53 -16.70 2.73 -0.01
CA GLU A 53 -17.54 3.14 -1.15
C GLU A 53 -16.89 4.21 -2.03
N ASP A 54 -16.31 5.24 -1.42
CA ASP A 54 -15.60 6.29 -2.17
C ASP A 54 -14.29 5.77 -2.80
N LEU A 55 -13.58 4.86 -2.12
CA LEU A 55 -12.39 4.23 -2.69
C LEU A 55 -12.73 3.40 -3.92
N LYS A 56 -13.83 2.65 -3.91
CA LYS A 56 -14.32 1.90 -5.07
C LYS A 56 -14.60 2.83 -6.25
N PHE A 57 -15.18 4.01 -6.00
CA PHE A 57 -15.36 5.02 -7.03
C PHE A 57 -14.01 5.48 -7.61
N PHE A 58 -13.02 5.79 -6.77
CA PHE A 58 -11.71 6.25 -7.24
C PHE A 58 -10.95 5.16 -7.99
N ILE A 59 -10.94 3.92 -7.50
CA ILE A 59 -10.33 2.76 -8.15
C ILE A 59 -10.92 2.55 -9.54
N LYS A 60 -12.26 2.57 -9.66
CA LYS A 60 -12.96 2.33 -10.93
C LYS A 60 -12.62 3.36 -12.00
N HIS A 61 -12.36 4.61 -11.63
CA HIS A 61 -12.21 5.71 -12.57
C HIS A 61 -10.78 6.28 -12.65
N SER A 62 -9.84 5.72 -11.89
CA SER A 62 -8.43 6.08 -11.98
C SER A 62 -7.80 5.47 -13.23
N ARG A 63 -6.79 6.15 -13.79
CA ARG A 63 -5.96 5.57 -14.86
C ARG A 63 -5.03 4.46 -14.35
N LEU A 64 -4.63 4.54 -13.09
CA LEU A 64 -3.75 3.55 -12.45
C LEU A 64 -4.02 3.53 -10.94
N PRO A 65 -4.80 2.55 -10.46
CA PRO A 65 -4.94 2.28 -9.04
C PRO A 65 -3.74 1.51 -8.51
N ILE A 66 -3.21 1.96 -7.38
CA ILE A 66 -2.12 1.29 -6.65
C ILE A 66 -2.60 1.10 -5.21
N LEU A 67 -2.66 -0.14 -4.74
CA LEU A 67 -2.91 -0.45 -3.33
C LEU A 67 -1.59 -0.90 -2.69
N VAL A 68 -1.14 -0.20 -1.66
CA VAL A 68 0.02 -0.52 -0.85
C VAL A 68 -0.45 -1.06 0.48
N VAL A 69 -0.06 -2.28 0.83
CA VAL A 69 -0.37 -2.91 2.12
C VAL A 69 0.94 -3.10 2.86
N THR A 70 1.05 -2.45 4.02
CA THR A 70 2.24 -2.50 4.88
C THR A 70 2.25 -3.76 5.73
N HIS A 71 1.89 -3.70 7.01
CA HIS A 71 1.77 -4.88 7.86
C HIS A 71 0.40 -4.89 8.54
N VAL A 72 -0.01 -6.06 9.02
CA VAL A 72 -1.26 -6.23 9.75
C VAL A 72 -0.99 -6.58 11.22
N GLY A 73 -1.71 -5.92 12.13
CA GLY A 73 -1.50 -6.06 13.58
C GLY A 73 -0.34 -5.21 14.12
N GLU A 74 -0.21 -5.18 15.44
CA GLU A 74 0.96 -4.60 16.10
C GLU A 74 2.00 -5.69 16.33
N TYR A 75 3.27 -5.37 16.07
CA TYR A 75 4.37 -6.22 16.52
C TYR A 75 4.40 -6.18 18.05
N HIS A 76 4.01 -7.28 18.70
CA HIS A 76 4.19 -7.47 20.13
C HIS A 76 5.38 -8.42 20.34
N PRO A 77 6.48 -7.96 20.96
CA PRO A 77 7.67 -8.79 21.19
C PRO A 77 7.36 -10.10 21.93
N ASP A 78 6.29 -10.08 22.74
CA ASP A 78 5.90 -11.17 23.64
C ASP A 78 4.87 -12.14 23.04
N LYS A 79 4.46 -11.96 21.78
CA LYS A 79 3.49 -12.86 21.10
C LYS A 79 4.15 -13.50 19.87
N GLU A 80 4.22 -14.83 19.87
CA GLU A 80 4.66 -15.64 18.72
C GLU A 80 3.72 -15.55 17.51
N PHE A 81 2.54 -14.95 17.68
CA PHE A 81 1.55 -14.76 16.65
C PHE A 81 1.17 -13.28 16.55
N PHE A 82 1.23 -12.75 15.34
CA PHE A 82 0.62 -11.47 15.00
C PHE A 82 -0.87 -11.56 15.35
N ALA A 83 -1.29 -10.92 16.44
CA ALA A 83 -2.69 -10.67 16.72
C ALA A 83 -3.17 -9.58 15.75
N GLY A 84 -3.12 -9.88 14.45
CA GLY A 84 -3.66 -9.03 13.41
C GLY A 84 -5.14 -8.86 13.67
N ASP A 85 -5.61 -7.62 13.63
CA ASP A 85 -7.02 -7.33 13.58
C ASP A 85 -7.58 -8.00 12.31
N LEU A 86 -8.19 -9.19 12.47
CA LEU A 86 -8.76 -9.99 11.39
C LEU A 86 -9.73 -9.15 10.54
N SER A 87 -10.35 -8.12 11.13
CA SER A 87 -11.21 -7.21 10.40
C SER A 87 -10.45 -6.35 9.39
N GLN A 88 -9.26 -5.84 9.74
CA GLN A 88 -8.42 -5.06 8.82
C GLN A 88 -7.93 -5.91 7.64
N ILE A 89 -7.50 -7.15 7.92
CA ILE A 89 -7.10 -8.09 6.86
C ILE A 89 -8.28 -8.37 5.93
N THR A 90 -9.45 -8.65 6.51
CA THR A 90 -10.67 -8.96 5.74
C THR A 90 -11.06 -7.80 4.82
N GLU A 91 -11.07 -6.57 5.32
CA GLU A 91 -11.38 -5.39 4.49
C GLU A 91 -10.29 -5.10 3.45
N THR A 92 -9.02 -5.39 3.77
CA THR A 92 -7.91 -5.31 2.80
C THR A 92 -8.09 -6.27 1.64
N VAL A 93 -8.41 -7.53 1.95
CA VAL A 93 -8.67 -8.56 0.93
C VAL A 93 -9.88 -8.16 0.07
N LYS A 94 -10.99 -7.73 0.68
CA LYS A 94 -12.17 -7.26 -0.05
C LYS A 94 -11.84 -6.12 -1.01
N LEU A 95 -11.04 -5.13 -0.59
CA LEU A 95 -10.65 -4.03 -1.47
C LEU A 95 -9.74 -4.54 -2.60
N ALA A 96 -8.76 -5.39 -2.27
CA ALA A 96 -7.82 -5.97 -3.24
C ALA A 96 -8.53 -6.80 -4.33
N GLU A 97 -9.60 -7.53 -3.99
CA GLU A 97 -10.47 -8.26 -4.93
C GLU A 97 -11.16 -7.32 -5.94
N THR A 98 -11.44 -6.07 -5.56
CA THR A 98 -12.07 -5.09 -6.46
C THR A 98 -11.10 -4.43 -7.44
N LEU A 99 -9.79 -4.58 -7.23
CA LEU A 99 -8.79 -3.92 -8.08
C LEU A 99 -8.88 -4.46 -9.53
N PRO A 100 -8.86 -3.59 -10.55
CA PRO A 100 -8.82 -4.01 -11.95
C PRO A 100 -7.47 -4.64 -12.32
N SER A 101 -7.40 -5.40 -13.42
CA SER A 101 -6.16 -6.10 -13.83
C SER A 101 -5.00 -5.17 -14.20
N HIS A 102 -5.28 -3.91 -14.55
CA HIS A 102 -4.25 -2.90 -14.80
C HIS A 102 -3.77 -2.18 -13.52
N ALA A 103 -4.35 -2.50 -12.36
CA ALA A 103 -3.89 -1.97 -11.08
C ALA A 103 -2.63 -2.68 -10.60
N CYS A 104 -1.95 -2.05 -9.65
CA CYS A 104 -0.82 -2.62 -8.93
C CYS A 104 -1.20 -2.90 -7.47
N LEU A 105 -0.77 -4.04 -6.96
CA LEU A 105 -0.90 -4.44 -5.56
C LEU A 105 0.50 -4.59 -4.97
N ILE A 106 0.89 -3.65 -4.12
CA ILE A 106 2.21 -3.61 -3.47
C ILE A 106 2.06 -4.15 -2.05
N LEU A 107 2.80 -5.21 -1.72
CA LEU A 107 2.63 -5.99 -0.50
C LEU A 107 3.96 -6.09 0.25
N ASN A 108 3.93 -5.95 1.58
CA ASN A 108 5.07 -6.33 2.39
C ASN A 108 5.31 -7.84 2.31
N PHE A 109 6.50 -8.23 1.89
CA PHE A 109 6.92 -9.62 1.76
C PHE A 109 7.16 -10.28 3.12
N ASP A 110 7.58 -9.50 4.11
CA ASP A 110 8.00 -10.03 5.42
C ASP A 110 6.81 -10.37 6.32
N ASP A 111 5.62 -9.87 5.97
CA ASP A 111 4.34 -10.22 6.60
C ASP A 111 3.64 -11.28 5.72
N GLU A 112 3.59 -12.52 6.21
CA GLU A 112 2.98 -13.64 5.48
C GLU A 112 1.51 -13.39 5.17
N THR A 113 0.76 -12.79 6.11
CA THR A 113 -0.67 -12.52 5.94
C THR A 113 -0.90 -11.52 4.82
N VAL A 114 -0.06 -10.47 4.76
CA VAL A 114 -0.10 -9.47 3.69
C VAL A 114 0.33 -10.08 2.35
N ARG A 115 1.37 -10.91 2.35
CA ARG A 115 1.88 -11.57 1.14
C ARG A 115 0.84 -12.48 0.48
N GLU A 116 -0.01 -13.13 1.26
CA GLU A 116 -1.08 -14.01 0.75
C GLU A 116 -2.22 -13.26 0.04
N ILE A 117 -2.35 -11.95 0.24
CA ILE A 117 -3.40 -11.13 -0.42
C ILE A 117 -3.27 -11.18 -1.95
N LYS A 118 -2.05 -11.39 -2.49
CA LYS A 118 -1.83 -11.53 -3.93
C LYS A 118 -2.68 -12.64 -4.56
N ASN A 119 -3.00 -13.68 -3.79
CA ASN A 119 -3.78 -14.83 -4.27
C ASN A 119 -5.28 -14.53 -4.39
N LYS A 120 -5.72 -13.34 -3.93
CA LYS A 120 -7.12 -12.89 -3.96
C LYS A 120 -7.36 -11.75 -4.94
N SER A 121 -6.31 -11.15 -5.51
CA SER A 121 -6.43 -10.04 -6.44
C SER A 121 -6.03 -10.44 -7.86
N LYS A 122 -6.63 -9.78 -8.85
CA LYS A 122 -6.21 -9.83 -10.26
C LYS A 122 -5.24 -8.71 -10.64
N ALA A 123 -4.96 -7.79 -9.71
CA ALA A 123 -3.98 -6.73 -9.91
C ALA A 123 -2.57 -7.32 -10.00
N HIS A 124 -1.66 -6.59 -10.64
CA HIS A 124 -0.26 -7.01 -10.73
C HIS A 124 0.40 -6.93 -9.35
N PRO A 125 0.86 -8.05 -8.78
CA PRO A 125 1.49 -8.05 -7.47
C PRO A 125 2.96 -7.63 -7.56
N LEU A 126 3.39 -6.79 -6.62
CA LEU A 126 4.80 -6.48 -6.34
C LEU A 126 5.03 -6.54 -4.84
N THR A 127 6.20 -6.99 -4.44
CA THR A 127 6.53 -7.20 -3.03
C THR A 127 7.76 -6.41 -2.61
N PHE A 128 7.75 -5.89 -1.37
CA PHE A 128 8.90 -5.21 -0.76
C PHE A 128 9.24 -5.83 0.59
N GLY A 129 10.50 -5.82 1.01
CA GLY A 129 10.87 -6.30 2.34
C GLY A 129 12.35 -6.69 2.45
N PHE A 130 12.70 -7.44 3.48
CA PHE A 130 14.03 -7.98 3.72
C PHE A 130 14.19 -9.41 3.17
N GLY A 131 13.07 -10.11 2.95
CA GLY A 131 13.06 -11.47 2.41
C GLY A 131 13.76 -11.58 1.05
N ILE A 132 14.53 -12.66 0.86
CA ILE A 132 15.32 -12.89 -0.37
C ILE A 132 14.47 -13.01 -1.65
N ARG A 133 13.17 -13.23 -1.52
CA ARG A 133 12.21 -13.36 -2.62
C ARG A 133 11.32 -12.13 -2.80
N ALA A 134 11.55 -11.05 -2.05
CA ALA A 134 10.87 -9.79 -2.31
C ALA A 134 11.33 -9.22 -3.66
N ASP A 135 10.41 -8.65 -4.43
CA ASP A 135 10.74 -8.02 -5.72
C ASP A 135 11.63 -6.79 -5.52
N ILE A 136 11.42 -6.06 -4.42
CA ILE A 136 12.27 -4.96 -3.95
C ILE A 136 12.80 -5.33 -2.57
N LYS A 137 14.10 -5.63 -2.48
CA LYS A 137 14.72 -6.11 -1.26
C LYS A 137 15.59 -5.03 -0.62
N ALA A 138 15.34 -4.75 0.66
CA ALA A 138 16.31 -4.03 1.48
C ALA A 138 17.35 -5.00 2.06
N SER A 139 18.64 -4.64 2.02
CA SER A 139 19.73 -5.42 2.63
C SER A 139 20.80 -4.54 3.27
N ASP A 140 21.76 -5.15 3.97
CA ASP A 140 22.89 -4.45 4.61
C ASP A 140 22.44 -3.30 5.53
N LEU A 141 21.47 -3.58 6.39
CA LEU A 141 20.88 -2.60 7.30
C LEU A 141 21.89 -2.17 8.37
N VAL A 142 22.19 -0.87 8.41
CA VAL A 142 23.04 -0.24 9.43
C VAL A 142 22.24 0.87 10.11
N LEU A 143 21.93 0.65 11.39
CA LEU A 143 21.27 1.65 12.24
C LEU A 143 22.34 2.53 12.88
N THR A 144 22.18 3.85 12.74
CA THR A 144 23.05 4.85 13.34
C THR A 144 22.23 5.85 14.15
N LYS A 145 22.89 6.72 14.92
CA LYS A 145 22.21 7.81 15.63
C LYS A 145 21.61 8.87 14.69
N GLU A 146 22.13 8.97 13.46
CA GLU A 146 21.73 9.98 12.48
C GLU A 146 20.68 9.47 11.49
N GLY A 147 20.48 8.15 11.43
CA GLY A 147 19.52 7.53 10.53
C GLY A 147 19.86 6.07 10.19
N THR A 148 19.23 5.57 9.14
CA THR A 148 19.31 4.17 8.71
C THR A 148 19.89 4.09 7.30
N ASN A 149 20.99 3.35 7.15
CA ASN A 149 21.57 3.03 5.84
C ASN A 149 21.20 1.60 5.45
N PHE A 150 20.88 1.39 4.18
CA PHE A 150 20.58 0.08 3.61
C PHE A 150 20.79 0.13 2.09
N LYS A 151 20.88 -1.04 1.46
CA LYS A 151 20.89 -1.20 0.01
C LYS A 151 19.52 -1.68 -0.48
N ILE A 152 19.17 -1.32 -1.72
CA ILE A 152 18.00 -1.78 -2.46
C ILE A 152 18.47 -2.58 -3.66
#